data_AF-A0A447S0R8-F1
#
_entry.id   AF-A0A447S0R8-F1
#
_cell.length_a   1.000
_cell.length_b   1.000
_cell.length_c   1.000
_cell.angle_alpha   90.00
_cell.angle_beta   90.00
_cell.angle_gamma   90.00
#
_symmetry.space_group_name_H-M   'P 1'
#
loop_
_entity.id
_entity.type
_entity.pdbx_description
1 polymer ?
#
loop_
_entity_poly.entity_id
_entity_poly.type
_entity_poly.pdbx_seq_one_letter_code
_entity_poly.pdbx_strand_id
1 'polypeptide(L)'
;MFLLAMVTPFCKRNMFRMFITGTLIVTCILYVGTDISQEYTQAAVNSHIPVPEGMAEITNIVGGATTPVGWLAVKFGEFFSATP
;
A
#
# COMPACT_ATOMS: atom_id res chain seq x y z
N MET A 1 7.79 3.01 1.59
CA MET A 1 9.05 3.78 1.76
C MET A 1 10.34 2.96 1.61
N PHE A 2 10.42 1.71 2.07
CA PHE A 2 11.64 0.88 1.92
C PHE A 2 12.13 0.73 0.47
N LEU A 3 11.22 0.46 -0.48
CA LEU A 3 11.56 0.33 -1.90
C LEU A 3 12.12 1.62 -2.50
N LEU A 4 11.65 2.78 -2.02
CA LEU A 4 12.06 4.10 -2.50
C LEU A 4 13.51 4.41 -2.08
N ALA A 5 13.90 4.03 -0.84
CA ALA A 5 15.28 4.12 -0.38
C ALA A 5 16.23 3.17 -1.15
N MET A 6 15.72 2.03 -1.63
CA MET A 6 16.49 1.09 -2.44
C MET A 6 16.68 1.51 -3.91
N VAL A 7 15.96 2.52 -4.42
CA VAL A 7 16.14 3.02 -5.79
C VAL A 7 17.56 3.59 -6.00
N THR A 8 18.11 4.26 -4.98
CA THR A 8 19.43 4.91 -5.05
C THR A 8 20.58 3.93 -5.36
N PRO A 9 20.76 2.82 -4.61
CA PRO A 9 21.77 1.82 -4.97
C PRO A 9 21.43 1.10 -6.28
N PHE A 10 20.15 0.85 -6.56
CA PHE A 10 19.72 0.08 -7.74
C PHE A 10 19.97 0.84 -9.06
N CYS A 11 19.76 2.15 -9.07
CA CYS A 11 19.98 2.98 -10.25
C CYS A 11 21.45 3.40 -10.44
N LYS A 12 22.40 2.90 -9.62
CA LYS A 12 23.84 3.23 -9.68
C LYS A 12 24.11 4.74 -9.76
N ARG A 13 23.40 5.57 -8.97
CA ARG A 13 23.46 7.04 -9.01
C ARG A 13 23.08 7.71 -10.35
N ASN A 14 22.48 6.99 -11.31
CA ASN A 14 21.91 7.62 -12.51
C ASN A 14 20.61 8.35 -12.16
N MET A 15 20.66 9.68 -12.17
CA MET A 15 19.57 10.56 -11.73
C MET A 15 18.30 10.41 -12.57
N PHE A 16 18.44 10.20 -13.89
CA PHE A 16 17.29 10.05 -14.80
C PHE A 16 16.54 8.74 -14.54
N ARG A 17 17.29 7.64 -14.38
CA ARG A 17 16.70 6.33 -14.04
C ARG A 17 16.06 6.34 -12.65
N MET A 18 16.68 7.05 -11.71
CA MET A 18 16.17 7.20 -10.34
C MET A 18 14.83 7.94 -10.32
N PHE A 19 14.69 8.99 -11.11
CA PHE A 19 13.44 9.75 -11.21
C PHE A 19 12.29 8.89 -11.76
N ILE A 20 12.47 8.27 -12.93
CA ILE A 20 11.44 7.42 -13.55
C ILE A 20 11.04 6.27 -12.63
N THR A 21 12.03 5.57 -12.06
CA THR A 21 11.77 4.42 -11.19
C THR A 21 11.09 4.84 -9.89
N GLY A 22 11.50 5.97 -9.31
CA GLY A 22 10.89 6.54 -8.11
C GLY A 22 9.42 6.94 -8.36
N THR A 23 9.14 7.63 -9.47
CA THR A 23 7.77 7.99 -9.86
C THR A 23 6.90 6.76 -10.03
N LEU A 24 7.37 5.74 -10.77
CA LEU A 24 6.63 4.50 -10.96
C LEU A 24 6.31 3.80 -9.63
N ILE A 25 7.29 3.71 -8.72
CA ILE A 25 7.09 3.08 -7.41
C ILE A 25 6.06 3.84 -6.58
N VAL A 26 6.11 5.18 -6.57
CA VAL A 26 5.14 6.00 -5.84
C VAL A 26 3.75 5.83 -6.42
N THR A 27 3.60 5.87 -7.74
CA THR A 27 2.30 5.65 -8.41
C THR A 27 1.72 4.28 -8.05
N CYS A 28 2.52 3.21 -8.08
CA CYS A 28 2.05 1.88 -7.71
C CYS A 28 1.63 1.77 -6.24
N ILE A 29 2.41 2.34 -5.31
CA ILE A 29 2.10 2.29 -3.88
C ILE A 29 0.81 3.07 -3.58
N LEU A 30 0.61 4.22 -4.23
CA LEU A 30 -0.62 4.99 -4.07
C LEU A 30 -1.83 4.24 -4.62
N TYR A 31 -1.70 3.62 -5.80
CA TYR A 31 -2.77 2.81 -6.39
C TYR A 31 -3.20 1.65 -5.46
N VAL A 32 -2.23 0.86 -4.99
CA VAL A 32 -2.47 -0.25 -4.08
C VAL A 32 -3.03 0.23 -2.74
N GLY A 33 -2.53 1.37 -2.23
CA GLY A 33 -3.04 1.97 -1.00
C GLY A 33 -4.51 2.36 -1.13
N THR A 34 -4.92 2.95 -2.25
CA THR A 34 -6.33 3.28 -2.50
C THR A 34 -7.19 2.03 -2.63
N ASP A 35 -6.71 0.99 -3.30
CA ASP A 35 -7.46 -0.26 -3.50
C ASP A 35 -7.70 -1.05 -2.19
N ILE A 36 -6.72 -1.09 -1.28
CA ILE A 36 -6.85 -1.79 0.02
C ILE A 36 -7.54 -0.92 1.09
N SER A 37 -7.81 0.35 0.82
CA SER A 37 -8.26 1.32 1.83
C SER A 37 -9.54 0.90 2.58
N GLN A 38 -10.49 0.26 1.89
CA GLN A 38 -11.74 -0.23 2.50
C GLN A 38 -11.47 -1.36 3.51
N GLU A 39 -10.77 -2.41 3.08
CA GLU A 39 -10.38 -3.53 3.94
C GLU A 39 -9.51 -3.07 5.11
N TYR A 40 -8.61 -2.13 4.87
CA TYR A 40 -7.75 -1.56 5.92
C TYR A 40 -8.56 -0.77 6.95
N THR A 41 -9.59 -0.04 6.51
CA THR A 41 -10.51 0.70 7.39
C THR A 41 -11.37 -0.26 8.21
N GLN A 42 -11.91 -1.31 7.60
CA GLN A 42 -12.66 -2.36 8.31
C GLN A 42 -11.79 -3.06 9.35
N ALA A 43 -10.53 -3.37 9.03
CA ALA A 43 -9.59 -3.93 9.98
C ALA A 43 -9.30 -2.97 11.16
N ALA A 44 -9.24 -1.66 10.92
CA ALA A 44 -9.06 -0.65 11.96
C ALA A 44 -10.27 -0.54 12.89
N VAL A 45 -11.49 -0.57 12.33
CA VAL A 45 -12.74 -0.60 13.10
C VAL A 45 -12.83 -1.87 13.95
N ASN A 46 -12.55 -3.03 13.36
CA ASN A 46 -12.55 -4.31 14.08
C ASN A 46 -11.51 -4.32 15.22
N SER A 47 -10.37 -3.67 15.01
CA SER A 47 -9.31 -3.52 16.02
C SER A 47 -9.58 -2.40 17.04
N HIS A 48 -10.76 -1.77 17.01
CA HIS A 48 -11.17 -0.69 17.94
C HIS A 48 -10.24 0.54 17.89
N ILE A 49 -9.63 0.80 16.73
CA ILE A 49 -8.80 1.99 16.51
C ILE A 49 -9.75 3.17 16.26
N PRO A 50 -9.63 4.30 16.99
CA PRO A 50 -10.52 5.44 16.80
C PRO A 50 -10.31 6.04 15.40
N VAL A 51 -11.31 5.88 14.54
CA VAL A 51 -11.37 6.53 13.23
C VAL A 51 -11.91 7.95 13.43
N PRO A 52 -11.16 9.02 13.05
CA PRO A 52 -11.63 10.39 13.22
C PRO A 52 -12.92 10.67 12.43
N GLU A 53 -13.87 11.39 13.03
CA GLU A 53 -15.11 11.78 12.35
C GLU A 53 -14.79 12.63 11.10
N GLY A 54 -15.32 12.20 9.94
CA GLY A 54 -15.08 12.85 8.64
C GLY A 54 -14.05 12.15 7.73
N MET A 55 -13.36 11.10 8.20
CA MET A 55 -12.53 10.23 7.36
C MET A 55 -13.35 9.07 6.79
N ALA A 56 -13.47 9.01 5.46
CA ALA A 56 -14.20 7.93 4.77
C ALA A 56 -13.40 6.62 4.74
N GLU A 57 -12.10 6.69 4.42
CA GLU A 57 -11.23 5.52 4.27
C GLU A 57 -9.83 5.83 4.83
N ILE A 58 -9.28 4.92 5.62
CA ILE A 58 -7.90 4.94 6.12
C ILE A 58 -7.08 3.95 5.29
N THR A 59 -5.91 4.38 4.84
CA THR A 59 -4.93 3.49 4.23
C THR A 59 -3.53 3.81 4.72
N ASN A 60 -2.61 2.85 4.61
CA ASN A 60 -1.22 3.02 5.01
C ASN A 60 -0.28 2.80 3.84
N ILE A 61 0.40 3.84 3.38
CA ILE A 61 1.38 3.82 2.29
C ILE A 61 2.77 3.25 2.69
N VAL A 62 2.97 2.94 3.98
CA VAL A 62 4.16 2.31 4.55
C VAL A 62 3.74 1.14 5.44
N GLY A 63 2.90 0.24 4.91
CA GLY A 63 2.44 -0.96 5.59
C GLY A 63 2.90 -2.25 4.90
N GLY A 64 3.00 -3.36 5.66
CA GLY A 64 3.24 -4.68 5.07
C GLY A 64 2.18 -5.05 4.03
N ALA A 65 0.93 -4.63 4.24
CA ALA A 65 -0.19 -4.82 3.30
C ALA A 65 0.00 -4.08 1.96
N THR A 66 0.70 -2.95 1.92
CA THR A 66 0.97 -2.20 0.68
C THR A 66 2.18 -2.67 -0.12
N THR A 67 2.84 -3.75 0.32
CA THR A 67 3.83 -4.42 -0.51
C THR A 67 3.13 -5.30 -1.55
N PRO A 68 3.74 -5.62 -2.71
CA PRO A 68 3.11 -6.49 -3.71
C PRO A 68 2.68 -7.85 -3.13
N VAL A 69 3.47 -8.39 -2.20
CA VAL A 69 3.16 -9.65 -1.49
C VAL A 69 1.99 -9.45 -0.52
N GLY A 70 1.97 -8.34 0.22
CA GLY A 70 0.87 -7.99 1.11
C GLY A 70 -0.44 -7.73 0.37
N TRP A 71 -0.41 -7.04 -0.76
CA TRP A 71 -1.59 -6.78 -1.59
C TRP A 71 -2.18 -8.07 -2.14
N LEU A 72 -1.33 -8.97 -2.65
CA LEU A 72 -1.77 -10.30 -3.07
C LEU A 72 -2.38 -11.08 -1.91
N ALA A 73 -1.77 -11.06 -0.71
CA ALA A 73 -2.32 -11.73 0.46
C ALA A 73 -3.68 -11.17 0.89
N VAL A 74 -3.88 -9.84 0.82
CA VAL A 74 -5.18 -9.20 1.06
C VAL A 74 -6.19 -9.63 0.01
N LYS A 75 -5.85 -9.62 -1.28
CA LYS A 75 -6.74 -10.08 -2.35
C LYS A 75 -7.10 -11.56 -2.24
N PHE A 76 -6.16 -12.41 -1.84
CA PHE A 76 -6.45 -13.81 -1.52
C PHE A 76 -7.41 -13.92 -0.33
N GLY A 77 -7.23 -13.12 0.72
CA GLY A 77 -8.16 -13.04 1.86
C GLY A 77 -9.56 -12.59 1.45
N GLU A 78 -9.68 -11.54 0.61
CA GLU A 78 -10.94 -11.08 0.03
C GLU A 78 -11.66 -12.24 -0.69
N PHE A 79 -10.94 -13.02 -1.50
CA PHE A 79 -11.50 -14.19 -2.21
C PHE A 79 -12.09 -15.25 -1.28
N PHE A 80 -11.47 -15.51 -0.11
CA PHE A 80 -12.02 -16.44 0.87
C PHE A 80 -13.18 -15.86 1.66
N SER A 81 -13.20 -14.54 1.89
CA SER A 81 -14.33 -13.86 2.55
C SER A 81 -15.56 -13.72 1.65
N ALA A 82 -15.40 -13.77 0.33
CA ALA A 82 -16.48 -13.69 -0.66
C ALA A 82 -17.18 -15.03 -0.93
N THR A 83 -16.79 -16.12 -0.26
CA THR A 83 -17.53 -17.39 -0.31
C THR A 83 -18.53 -17.41 0.85
N PRO A 84 -19.84 -17.58 0.59
CA PRO A 84 -20.90 -17.49 1.60
C PRO A 84 -20.82 -18.59 2.68
#